data_AF-A0A7J4I2N1-F1
#
_entry.id   AF-A0A7J4I2N1-F1
#
_cell.length_a   1.000
_cell.length_b   1.000
_cell.length_c   1.000
_cell.angle_alpha   90.00
_cell.angle_beta   90.00
_cell.angle_gamma   90.00
#
_symmetry.space_group_name_H-M   'P 1'
#
loop_
_entity.id
_entity.type
_entity.pdbx_description
1 polymer ?
#
loop_
_entity_poly.entity_id
_entity_poly.type
_entity_poly.pdbx_seq_one_letter_code
_entity_poly.pdbx_strand_id
1 'polypeptide(L)'
;MIKAIRTGEQLWGTIEVNPNLGKYHATGHRNCKVCLSPADALKVNNICPQCRSKLTVGVDQRIEALADPDRPLGFKPKNAKEFASLIPLSELIASLFGKAVASKGVFAEYHKLIKAFGSEFNILLSASKPELESYTTPQLADVILLNREGKIEVKPGYDGVYGVPLVPGGKGCVSSEEELDVKKKIPRTQRDAKQKGLDDF
;
A
#
# COMPACT_ATOMS: atom_id res chain seq x y z
N MET A 1 2.17 -31.56 0.15
CA MET A 1 1.33 -30.33 0.20
C MET A 1 0.50 -30.22 1.48
N ILE A 2 -0.49 -31.09 1.74
CA ILE A 2 -1.38 -30.98 2.92
C ILE A 2 -0.62 -30.92 4.26
N LYS A 3 0.41 -31.76 4.42
CA LYS A 3 1.27 -31.74 5.61
C LYS A 3 1.89 -30.35 5.84
N ALA A 4 2.41 -29.73 4.78
CA ALA A 4 3.04 -28.40 4.85
C ALA A 4 2.05 -27.30 5.25
N ILE A 5 0.81 -27.35 4.75
CA ILE A 5 -0.25 -26.40 5.14
C ILE A 5 -0.63 -26.58 6.62
N ARG A 6 -0.77 -27.83 7.09
CA ARG A 6 -1.21 -28.11 8.46
C ARG A 6 -0.13 -27.86 9.52
N THR A 7 1.14 -28.12 9.18
CA THR A 7 2.24 -28.12 10.15
C THR A 7 3.22 -26.95 9.95
N GLY A 8 3.20 -26.31 8.77
CA GLY A 8 4.25 -25.37 8.36
C GLY A 8 5.60 -26.04 8.04
N GLU A 9 5.75 -27.36 8.20
CA GLU A 9 6.96 -28.05 7.78
C GLU A 9 7.10 -28.00 6.26
N GLN A 10 8.30 -27.71 5.75
CA GLN A 10 8.57 -27.53 4.32
C GLN A 10 7.83 -26.36 3.65
N LEU A 11 7.08 -25.54 4.41
CA LEU A 11 6.61 -24.24 3.96
C LEU A 11 7.69 -23.20 4.26
N TRP A 12 8.35 -22.71 3.22
CA TRP A 12 9.44 -21.74 3.34
C TRP A 12 8.90 -20.34 3.61
N GLY A 13 7.81 -19.98 2.96
CA GLY A 13 7.17 -18.69 3.10
C GLY A 13 6.08 -18.47 2.07
N THR A 14 5.59 -17.23 2.00
CA THR A 14 4.65 -16.79 0.97
C THR A 14 5.18 -15.58 0.20
N ILE A 15 4.62 -15.35 -0.97
CA ILE A 15 4.83 -14.11 -1.73
C ILE A 15 3.48 -13.41 -1.72
N GLU A 16 3.46 -12.22 -1.14
CA GLU A 16 2.26 -11.42 -0.94
C GLU A 16 2.36 -10.13 -1.71
N VAL A 17 1.21 -9.54 -2.00
CA VAL A 17 1.13 -8.18 -2.54
C VAL A 17 1.09 -7.19 -1.38
N ASN A 18 1.75 -6.03 -1.53
CA ASN A 18 1.66 -4.98 -0.52
C ASN A 18 0.18 -4.59 -0.29
N PRO A 19 -0.36 -4.73 0.94
CA PRO A 19 -1.78 -4.55 1.19
C PRO A 19 -2.26 -3.13 0.90
N ASN A 20 -1.36 -2.13 0.92
CA ASN A 20 -1.65 -0.76 0.53
C ASN A 20 -2.14 -0.63 -0.91
N LEU A 21 -1.82 -1.58 -1.81
CA LEU A 21 -2.38 -1.59 -3.16
C LEU A 21 -3.89 -1.86 -3.15
N GLY A 22 -4.43 -2.48 -2.10
CA GLY A 22 -5.84 -2.84 -2.01
C GLY A 22 -6.80 -1.65 -2.07
N LYS A 23 -7.90 -1.79 -2.83
CA LYS A 23 -8.95 -0.78 -3.00
C LYS A 23 -9.61 -0.24 -1.72
N TYR A 24 -9.54 -1.02 -0.65
CA TYR A 24 -10.21 -0.76 0.62
C TYR A 24 -9.24 -0.93 1.78
N HIS A 25 -7.94 -0.69 1.56
CA HIS A 25 -6.96 -0.88 2.61
C HIS A 25 -7.14 0.17 3.72
N ALA A 26 -7.01 1.45 3.36
CA ALA A 26 -7.22 2.57 4.26
C ALA A 26 -8.69 2.99 4.33
N THR A 27 -9.05 3.65 5.43
CA THR A 27 -10.39 4.24 5.60
C THR A 27 -10.47 5.55 4.83
N GLY A 28 -11.53 5.72 4.04
CA GLY A 28 -11.57 6.89 3.17
C GLY A 28 -12.90 7.17 2.50
N HIS A 29 -12.87 8.19 1.63
CA HIS A 29 -13.99 8.59 0.80
C HIS A 29 -13.47 9.07 -0.56
N ARG A 30 -13.74 8.28 -1.61
CA ARG A 30 -13.19 8.47 -2.96
C ARG A 30 -13.58 9.79 -3.59
N ASN A 31 -14.83 10.23 -3.39
CA ASN A 31 -15.35 11.44 -4.04
C ASN A 31 -14.69 12.71 -3.49
N CYS A 32 -14.26 12.68 -2.22
CA CYS A 32 -13.56 13.78 -1.57
C CYS A 32 -12.03 13.57 -1.51
N LYS A 33 -11.54 12.48 -2.09
CA LYS A 33 -10.13 12.04 -2.06
C LYS A 33 -9.52 12.00 -0.65
N VAL A 34 -10.33 11.62 0.34
CA VAL A 34 -9.89 11.50 1.73
C VAL A 34 -9.40 10.08 1.97
N CYS A 35 -8.14 9.94 2.37
CA CYS A 35 -7.52 8.68 2.79
C CYS A 35 -6.90 8.88 4.17
N LEU A 36 -7.34 8.10 5.16
CA LEU A 36 -6.94 8.26 6.56
C LEU A 36 -6.43 6.94 7.13
N SER A 37 -5.45 7.08 8.02
CA SER A 37 -5.08 5.99 8.94
C SER A 37 -6.26 5.65 9.86
N PRO A 38 -6.32 4.43 10.42
CA PRO A 38 -7.36 4.07 11.37
C PRO A 38 -7.47 5.07 12.54
N ALA A 39 -6.33 5.45 13.12
CA ALA A 39 -6.27 6.41 14.22
C ALA A 39 -6.84 7.79 13.83
N ASP A 40 -6.58 8.27 12.62
CA ASP A 40 -7.10 9.55 12.15
C ASP A 40 -8.59 9.47 11.79
N ALA A 41 -9.05 8.35 11.24
CA ALA A 41 -10.46 8.11 10.97
C ALA A 41 -11.29 8.10 12.27
N LEU A 42 -10.77 7.49 13.34
CA LEU A 42 -11.40 7.49 14.66
C LEU A 42 -11.49 8.90 15.27
N LYS A 43 -10.47 9.75 15.11
CA LYS A 43 -10.51 11.15 15.59
C LYS A 43 -11.65 11.96 14.97
N VAL A 44 -12.05 11.63 13.73
CA VAL A 44 -13.18 12.27 13.03
C VAL A 44 -14.47 11.45 13.12
N ASN A 45 -14.55 10.47 14.03
CA ASN A 45 -15.70 9.57 14.22
C ASN A 45 -16.16 8.88 12.93
N ASN A 46 -15.22 8.53 12.05
CA ASN A 46 -15.49 7.98 10.72
C ASN A 46 -16.41 8.86 9.84
N ILE A 47 -16.37 10.18 10.05
CA ILE A 47 -17.10 11.16 9.25
C ILE A 47 -16.12 11.92 8.38
N CYS A 48 -16.44 12.03 7.09
CA CYS A 48 -15.62 12.74 6.11
C CYS A 48 -15.48 14.23 6.52
N PRO A 49 -14.26 14.76 6.66
CA PRO A 49 -14.05 16.15 7.04
C PRO A 49 -14.47 17.14 5.94
N GLN A 50 -14.60 16.71 4.68
CA GLN A 50 -14.98 17.58 3.56
C GLN A 50 -16.50 17.64 3.35
N CYS A 51 -17.19 16.49 3.26
CA CYS A 51 -18.61 16.43 2.91
C CYS A 51 -19.53 15.94 4.03
N ARG A 52 -18.97 15.57 5.20
CA ARG A 52 -19.71 15.06 6.37
C ARG A 52 -20.46 13.74 6.17
N SER A 53 -20.28 13.08 5.03
CA SER A 53 -20.73 11.70 4.80
C SER A 53 -19.91 10.70 5.61
N LYS A 54 -20.44 9.49 5.83
CA LYS A 54 -19.69 8.40 6.46
C LYS A 54 -18.49 7.98 5.58
N LEU A 55 -17.35 7.73 6.21
CA LEU A 55 -16.19 7.14 5.55
C LEU A 55 -16.41 5.63 5.35
N THR A 56 -15.89 5.10 4.25
CA THR A 56 -15.79 3.65 4.04
C THR A 56 -14.66 3.12 4.89
N VAL A 57 -14.99 2.27 5.87
CA VAL A 57 -14.03 1.66 6.79
C VAL A 57 -13.11 0.72 6.02
N GLY A 58 -11.80 0.95 6.13
CA GLY A 58 -10.77 0.14 5.51
C GLY A 58 -10.46 -1.15 6.26
N VAL A 59 -9.80 -2.07 5.58
CA VAL A 59 -9.31 -3.34 6.14
C VAL A 59 -8.34 -3.08 7.29
N ASP A 60 -7.47 -2.08 7.18
CA ASP A 60 -6.48 -1.76 8.22
C ASP A 60 -7.16 -1.40 9.55
N GLN A 61 -8.20 -0.56 9.50
CA GLN A 61 -8.98 -0.20 10.69
C GLN A 61 -9.75 -1.39 11.25
N ARG A 62 -10.23 -2.30 10.39
CA ARG A 62 -10.90 -3.52 10.85
C ARG A 62 -9.92 -4.47 11.56
N ILE A 63 -8.68 -4.54 11.09
CA ILE A 63 -7.61 -5.32 11.75
C ILE A 63 -7.32 -4.71 13.12
N GLU A 64 -7.11 -3.40 13.21
CA GLU A 64 -6.83 -2.73 14.48
C GLU A 64 -7.95 -2.92 15.51
N ALA A 65 -9.22 -2.87 15.07
CA ALA A 65 -10.37 -3.11 15.95
C ALA A 65 -10.48 -4.56 16.48
N LEU A 66 -9.83 -5.52 15.83
CA LEU A 66 -9.83 -6.94 16.21
C LEU A 66 -8.48 -7.38 16.79
N ALA A 67 -7.47 -6.51 16.74
CA ALA A 67 -6.13 -6.83 17.19
C ALA A 67 -6.13 -7.07 18.70
N ASP A 68 -5.41 -8.11 19.10
CA ASP A 68 -5.13 -8.39 20.50
C ASP A 68 -4.26 -7.26 21.07
N PRO A 69 -4.67 -6.58 22.17
CA PRO A 69 -3.87 -5.52 22.78
C PRO A 69 -2.44 -5.93 23.14
N ASP A 70 -2.21 -7.23 23.38
CA ASP A 70 -0.88 -7.78 23.70
C ASP A 70 0.00 -8.01 22.45
N ARG A 71 -0.53 -7.73 21.24
CA ARG A 71 0.18 -7.88 19.96
C ARG A 71 0.31 -6.53 19.28
N PRO A 72 1.32 -5.73 19.65
CA PRO A 72 1.53 -4.41 19.04
C PRO A 72 1.88 -4.54 17.55
N LEU A 73 1.81 -3.42 16.84
CA LEU A 73 2.21 -3.35 15.43
C LEU A 73 3.63 -3.90 15.24
N GLY A 74 3.79 -4.80 14.27
CA GLY A 74 5.06 -5.49 14.02
C GLY A 74 5.29 -6.75 14.86
N PHE A 75 4.35 -7.12 15.73
CA PHE A 75 4.42 -8.39 16.45
C PHE A 75 4.46 -9.57 15.48
N LYS A 76 5.46 -10.45 15.65
CA LYS A 76 5.63 -11.66 14.85
C LYS A 76 5.55 -12.90 15.76
N PRO A 77 4.59 -13.80 15.55
CA PRO A 77 4.54 -15.08 16.28
C PRO A 77 5.83 -15.89 16.10
N LYS A 78 6.22 -16.67 17.13
CA LYS A 78 7.45 -17.49 17.11
C LYS A 78 7.53 -18.47 15.94
N ASN A 79 6.39 -18.96 15.45
CA ASN A 79 6.27 -19.92 14.36
C ASN A 79 5.85 -19.28 13.03
N ALA A 80 5.82 -17.94 12.94
CA ALA A 80 5.47 -17.25 11.71
C ALA A 80 6.48 -17.56 10.61
N LYS A 81 5.98 -17.88 9.42
CA LYS A 81 6.81 -18.04 8.22
C LYS A 81 7.18 -16.68 7.66
N GLU A 82 8.30 -16.64 6.95
CA GLU A 82 8.68 -15.45 6.21
C GLU A 82 7.72 -15.22 5.06
N PHE A 83 7.56 -13.97 4.67
CA PHE A 83 6.89 -13.61 3.43
C PHE A 83 7.67 -12.50 2.73
N ALA A 84 7.63 -12.51 1.40
CA ALA A 84 8.14 -11.42 0.59
C ALA A 84 6.97 -10.62 0.05
N SER A 85 6.99 -9.30 0.24
CA SER A 85 6.02 -8.40 -0.39
C SER A 85 6.56 -7.97 -1.75
N LEU A 86 5.83 -8.26 -2.82
CA LEU A 86 6.16 -7.82 -4.18
C LEU A 86 5.02 -6.99 -4.75
N ILE A 87 5.39 -5.92 -5.44
CA ILE A 87 4.47 -5.17 -6.30
C ILE A 87 4.46 -5.85 -7.68
N PRO A 88 3.29 -6.11 -8.28
CA PRO A 88 3.20 -6.71 -9.61
C PRO A 88 3.93 -5.88 -10.67
N LEU A 89 4.52 -6.56 -11.67
CA LEU A 89 5.30 -5.92 -12.72
C LEU A 89 4.48 -4.88 -13.51
N SER A 90 3.20 -5.16 -13.75
CA SER A 90 2.30 -4.22 -14.43
C SER A 90 2.11 -2.92 -13.64
N GLU A 91 2.04 -2.97 -12.31
CA GLU A 91 1.93 -1.81 -11.43
C GLU A 91 3.23 -0.98 -11.44
N LEU A 92 4.39 -1.65 -11.44
CA LEU A 92 5.69 -0.97 -11.55
C LEU A 92 5.83 -0.23 -12.89
N ILE A 93 5.50 -0.89 -14.00
CA ILE A 93 5.54 -0.29 -15.34
C ILE A 93 4.56 0.88 -15.43
N ALA A 94 3.32 0.69 -14.93
CA ALA A 94 2.29 1.71 -14.95
C ALA A 94 2.71 2.97 -14.18
N SER A 95 3.24 2.79 -12.98
CA SER A 95 3.72 3.90 -12.14
C SER A 95 4.91 4.62 -12.76
N LEU A 96 5.86 3.88 -13.34
CA LEU A 96 7.02 4.48 -14.00
C LEU A 96 6.61 5.29 -15.24
N PHE A 97 5.68 4.74 -16.04
CA PHE A 97 5.25 5.36 -17.30
C PHE A 97 4.20 6.45 -17.11
N GLY A 98 3.61 6.58 -15.92
CA GLY A 98 2.51 7.51 -15.68
C GLY A 98 1.25 7.13 -16.44
N LYS A 99 0.96 5.84 -16.55
CA LYS A 99 -0.17 5.31 -17.32
C LYS A 99 -1.06 4.45 -16.44
N ALA A 100 -2.32 4.29 -16.86
CA ALA A 100 -3.18 3.28 -16.25
C ALA A 100 -2.59 1.88 -16.45
N VAL A 101 -2.70 1.02 -15.42
CA VAL A 101 -2.28 -0.39 -15.45
C VAL A 101 -2.88 -1.13 -16.64
N ALA A 102 -4.15 -0.84 -16.95
CA ALA A 102 -4.86 -1.43 -18.07
C ALA A 102 -4.46 -0.90 -19.47
N SER A 103 -3.49 0.01 -19.56
CA SER A 103 -3.13 0.63 -20.84
C SER A 103 -2.37 -0.34 -21.75
N LYS A 104 -2.60 -0.22 -23.07
CA LYS A 104 -1.89 -1.01 -24.09
C LYS A 104 -0.37 -0.88 -23.98
N GLY A 105 0.13 0.30 -23.62
CA GLY A 105 1.57 0.55 -23.45
C GLY A 105 2.18 -0.22 -22.28
N VAL A 106 1.46 -0.33 -21.16
CA VAL A 106 1.90 -1.11 -19.99
C VAL A 106 1.93 -2.59 -20.35
N PHE A 107 0.85 -3.11 -20.95
CA PHE A 107 0.80 -4.52 -21.33
C PHE A 107 1.79 -4.90 -22.44
N ALA A 108 2.10 -3.98 -23.38
CA ALA A 108 3.11 -4.22 -24.38
C ALA A 108 4.50 -4.45 -23.76
N GLU A 109 4.91 -3.60 -22.81
CA GLU A 109 6.19 -3.76 -22.10
C GLU A 109 6.17 -4.99 -21.19
N TYR A 110 5.06 -5.23 -20.48
CA TYR A 110 4.87 -6.42 -19.66
C TYR A 110 5.04 -7.71 -20.48
N HIS A 111 4.33 -7.85 -21.60
CA HIS A 111 4.41 -9.05 -22.44
C HIS A 111 5.79 -9.22 -23.10
N LYS A 112 6.44 -8.12 -23.46
CA LYS A 112 7.82 -8.13 -23.97
C LYS A 112 8.77 -8.75 -22.95
N LEU A 113 8.68 -8.34 -21.68
CA LEU A 113 9.50 -8.91 -20.60
C LEU A 113 9.13 -10.37 -20.32
N ILE A 114 7.84 -10.70 -20.24
CA ILE A 114 7.39 -12.09 -20.04
C ILE A 114 7.91 -13.00 -21.16
N LYS A 115 7.94 -12.54 -22.40
CA LYS A 115 8.50 -13.31 -23.53
C LYS A 115 10.00 -13.57 -23.40
N ALA A 116 10.75 -12.63 -22.82
CA ALA A 116 12.20 -12.75 -22.64
C ALA A 116 12.57 -13.64 -21.44
N PHE A 117 11.85 -13.51 -20.32
CA PHE A 117 12.19 -14.14 -19.04
C PHE A 117 11.28 -15.30 -18.65
N GLY A 118 10.24 -15.59 -19.42
CA GLY A 118 9.30 -16.71 -19.24
C GLY A 118 8.20 -16.47 -18.19
N SER A 119 8.51 -15.82 -17.06
CA SER A 119 7.52 -15.55 -16.01
C SER A 119 7.77 -14.25 -15.26
N GLU A 120 6.70 -13.71 -14.68
CA GLU A 120 6.77 -12.51 -13.83
C GLU A 120 7.66 -12.74 -12.61
N PHE A 121 7.56 -13.90 -11.95
CA PHE A 121 8.41 -14.21 -10.81
C PHE A 121 9.89 -14.27 -11.17
N ASN A 122 10.25 -14.79 -12.35
CA ASN A 122 11.64 -14.77 -12.78
C ASN A 122 12.16 -13.33 -12.94
N ILE A 123 11.35 -12.44 -13.55
CA ILE A 123 11.67 -11.01 -13.70
C ILE A 123 11.78 -10.34 -12.34
N LEU A 124 10.84 -10.60 -11.44
CA LEU A 124 10.76 -9.91 -10.16
C LEU A 124 11.73 -10.45 -9.12
N LEU A 125 12.20 -11.69 -9.20
CA LEU A 125 13.02 -12.31 -8.14
C LEU A 125 14.44 -12.65 -8.58
N SER A 126 14.65 -13.08 -9.82
CA SER A 126 15.89 -13.79 -10.20
C SER A 126 16.71 -13.09 -11.27
N ALA A 127 16.07 -12.42 -12.23
CA ALA A 127 16.75 -11.80 -13.38
C ALA A 127 17.82 -10.78 -12.94
N SER A 128 19.03 -10.85 -13.47
CA SER A 128 20.09 -9.91 -13.10
C SER A 128 19.85 -8.51 -13.71
N LYS A 129 20.46 -7.47 -13.11
CA LYS A 129 20.35 -6.09 -13.65
C LYS A 129 20.80 -6.00 -15.12
N PRO A 130 21.97 -6.56 -15.53
CA PRO A 130 22.42 -6.46 -16.92
C PRO A 130 21.48 -7.18 -17.92
N GLU A 131 20.88 -8.29 -17.51
CA GLU A 131 19.88 -8.98 -18.32
C GLU A 131 18.63 -8.12 -18.49
N LEU A 132 18.12 -7.53 -17.40
CA LEU A 132 16.96 -6.64 -17.45
C LEU A 132 17.22 -5.43 -18.38
N GLU A 133 18.38 -4.79 -18.26
CA GLU A 133 18.79 -3.65 -19.10
C GLU A 133 18.91 -4.01 -20.59
N SER A 134 19.14 -5.29 -20.92
CA SER A 134 19.17 -5.75 -22.32
C SER A 134 17.76 -5.78 -22.95
N TYR A 135 16.72 -5.89 -22.13
CA TYR A 135 15.33 -5.98 -22.60
C TYR A 135 14.47 -4.79 -22.21
N THR A 136 14.86 -3.95 -21.25
CA THR A 136 14.09 -2.76 -20.85
C THR A 136 14.98 -1.59 -20.48
N THR A 137 14.37 -0.48 -20.07
CA THR A 137 15.13 0.73 -19.71
C THR A 137 15.86 0.52 -18.38
N PRO A 138 17.04 1.16 -18.17
CA PRO A 138 17.75 1.11 -16.90
C PRO A 138 16.88 1.53 -15.72
N GLN A 139 15.99 2.50 -15.92
CA GLN A 139 15.05 2.95 -14.89
C GLN A 139 14.08 1.84 -14.46
N LEU A 140 13.54 1.05 -15.40
CA LEU A 140 12.65 -0.05 -15.03
C LEU A 140 13.42 -1.19 -14.35
N ALA A 141 14.64 -1.47 -14.80
CA ALA A 141 15.52 -2.44 -14.12
C ALA A 141 15.80 -2.03 -12.66
N ASP A 142 16.11 -0.76 -12.41
CA ASP A 142 16.30 -0.23 -11.06
C ASP A 142 15.03 -0.33 -10.20
N VAL A 143 13.87 -0.01 -10.77
CA VAL A 143 12.57 -0.16 -10.08
C VAL A 143 12.29 -1.62 -9.72
N ILE A 144 12.60 -2.57 -10.60
CA ILE A 144 12.46 -4.01 -10.31
C ILE A 144 13.37 -4.44 -9.16
N LEU A 145 14.60 -3.93 -9.09
CA LEU A 145 15.50 -4.19 -7.98
C LEU A 145 15.01 -3.57 -6.67
N LEU A 146 14.52 -2.33 -6.70
CA LEU A 146 13.92 -1.71 -5.52
C LEU A 146 12.71 -2.48 -5.00
N ASN A 147 11.92 -3.08 -5.90
CA ASN A 147 10.80 -3.94 -5.53
C ASN A 147 11.29 -5.20 -4.80
N ARG A 148 12.38 -5.82 -5.25
CA ARG A 148 13.01 -6.98 -4.56
C ARG A 148 13.47 -6.65 -3.16
N GLU A 149 13.99 -5.44 -3.00
CA GLU A 149 14.49 -4.94 -1.71
C GLU A 149 13.36 -4.44 -0.79
N GLY A 150 12.10 -4.42 -1.26
CA GLY A 150 10.96 -3.91 -0.49
C GLY A 150 11.05 -2.41 -0.21
N LYS A 151 11.80 -1.64 -1.01
CA LYS A 151 12.06 -0.21 -0.80
C LYS A 151 11.08 0.73 -1.51
N ILE A 152 10.08 0.18 -2.20
CA ILE A 152 9.07 0.97 -2.89
C ILE A 152 7.94 1.30 -1.91
N GLU A 153 7.78 2.59 -1.61
CA GLU A 153 6.64 3.09 -0.84
C GLU A 153 5.36 2.97 -1.67
N VAL A 154 4.24 2.71 -1.01
CA VAL A 154 2.94 2.59 -1.67
C VAL A 154 1.95 3.54 -1.00
N LYS A 155 1.36 4.42 -1.80
CA LYS A 155 0.22 5.22 -1.36
C LYS A 155 -1.00 4.29 -1.21
N PRO A 156 -1.64 4.24 -0.03
CA PRO A 156 -2.73 3.32 0.22
C PRO A 156 -3.96 3.60 -0.62
N GLY A 157 -4.60 2.53 -1.09
CA GLY A 157 -5.93 2.55 -1.67
C GLY A 157 -7.03 2.67 -0.62
N TYR A 158 -8.17 3.22 -1.04
CA TYR A 158 -9.32 3.52 -0.18
C TYR A 158 -10.60 3.63 -1.01
N ASP A 159 -11.74 3.26 -0.41
CA ASP A 159 -13.09 3.46 -0.97
C ASP A 159 -13.24 3.11 -2.48
N GLY A 160 -12.64 1.99 -2.91
CA GLY A 160 -12.71 1.49 -4.28
C GLY A 160 -11.55 1.93 -5.19
N VAL A 161 -10.70 2.85 -4.72
CA VAL A 161 -9.51 3.34 -5.44
C VAL A 161 -8.30 2.49 -5.06
N TYR A 162 -7.61 1.92 -6.05
CA TYR A 162 -6.37 1.17 -5.82
C TYR A 162 -5.27 2.07 -5.25
N GLY A 163 -4.38 1.47 -4.45
CA GLY A 163 -3.14 2.12 -4.07
C GLY A 163 -2.19 2.29 -5.25
N VAL A 164 -1.19 3.15 -5.09
CA VAL A 164 -0.24 3.47 -6.16
C VAL A 164 1.18 3.35 -5.63
N PRO A 165 2.05 2.55 -6.26
CA PRO A 165 3.45 2.48 -5.86
C PRO A 165 4.18 3.76 -6.27
N LEU A 166 5.01 4.29 -5.39
CA LEU A 166 5.78 5.52 -5.59
C LEU A 166 7.16 5.16 -6.10
N VAL A 167 7.31 5.10 -7.43
CA VAL A 167 8.58 4.72 -8.06
C VAL A 167 9.46 5.94 -8.34
N PRO A 168 10.78 5.88 -8.04
CA PRO A 168 11.70 6.97 -8.36
C PRO A 168 11.74 7.24 -9.87
N GLY A 169 11.64 8.51 -10.28
CA GLY A 169 11.64 8.90 -11.70
C GLY A 169 10.36 8.57 -12.46
N GLY A 170 9.33 8.05 -11.79
CA GLY A 170 8.00 7.88 -12.37
C GLY A 170 7.38 9.23 -12.71
N LYS A 171 6.76 9.32 -13.89
CA LYS A 171 5.86 10.44 -14.21
C LYS A 171 4.55 10.20 -13.47
N GLY A 172 4.54 10.39 -12.16
CA GLY A 172 3.40 10.01 -11.33
C GLY A 172 2.09 10.56 -11.88
N CYS A 173 1.08 9.69 -12.02
CA CYS A 173 -0.30 10.14 -11.89
C CYS A 173 -0.56 10.36 -10.39
N VAL A 174 0.02 11.41 -9.81
CA VAL A 174 -0.31 11.80 -8.44
C VAL A 174 -0.53 13.32 -8.43
N SER A 175 -1.78 13.70 -8.21
CA SER A 175 -2.19 15.01 -7.71
C SER A 175 -1.49 15.26 -6.37
N SER A 176 -0.24 15.72 -6.42
CA SER A 176 0.69 15.84 -5.29
C SER A 176 0.43 17.02 -4.37
N GLU A 177 -0.72 17.70 -4.48
CA GLU A 177 -1.03 18.89 -3.68
C GLU A 177 -2.19 18.72 -2.69
N GLU A 178 -3.01 17.65 -2.78
CA GLU A 178 -4.24 17.54 -1.98
C GLU A 178 -4.07 16.80 -0.63
N GLU A 179 -2.99 16.04 -0.41
CA GLU A 179 -2.82 15.22 0.81
C GLU A 179 -2.36 16.00 2.05
N LEU A 180 -1.69 17.15 1.87
CA LEU A 180 -1.22 17.96 3.00
C LEU A 180 -2.31 18.86 3.60
N ASP A 181 -3.43 19.05 2.89
CA ASP A 181 -4.49 19.97 3.30
C ASP A 181 -5.58 19.33 4.17
N VAL A 182 -5.68 17.99 4.20
CA VAL A 182 -6.63 17.30 5.08
C VAL A 182 -6.18 17.36 6.54
N LYS A 183 -4.87 17.29 6.81
CA LYS A 183 -4.32 17.49 8.18
C LYS A 183 -4.56 18.91 8.71
N LYS A 184 -4.68 19.91 7.83
CA LYS A 184 -5.03 21.30 8.20
C LYS A 184 -6.53 21.53 8.42
N LYS A 185 -7.39 20.65 7.90
CA LYS A 185 -8.87 20.71 8.00
C LYS A 185 -9.47 19.83 9.09
N ILE A 186 -8.66 19.24 9.98
CA ILE A 186 -9.19 18.68 11.23
C ILE A 186 -9.59 19.89 12.10
N PRO A 187 -10.87 20.08 12.43
CA PRO A 187 -11.26 21.18 13.32
C PRO A 187 -10.52 21.02 14.65
N ARG A 188 -9.86 22.09 15.10
CA ARG A 188 -9.35 22.21 16.47
C ARG A 188 -10.53 22.28 17.44
N THR A 189 -11.15 21.15 17.72
CA THR A 189 -12.13 20.98 18.80
C THR A 189 -11.60 19.81 19.61
N GLN A 190 -10.87 19.96 20.72
CA GLN A 190 -11.07 20.86 21.85
C GLN A 190 -9.71 21.41 22.32
N ARG A 191 -9.50 22.73 22.17
CA ARG A 191 -8.69 23.50 23.13
C ARG A 191 -9.72 24.40 23.82
N ASP A 192 -9.61 24.53 25.12
CA ASP A 192 -10.54 25.24 26.02
C ASP A 192 -11.72 24.42 26.57
N ALA A 193 -11.40 23.27 27.18
CA ALA A 193 -12.08 22.91 28.43
C ALA A 193 -11.07 23.12 29.56
N LYS A 194 -11.21 24.24 30.30
CA LYS A 194 -10.47 24.46 31.55
C LYS A 194 -10.65 23.22 32.43
N GLN A 195 -9.55 22.61 32.86
CA GLN A 195 -9.55 21.74 34.03
C GLN A 195 -10.24 22.50 35.16
N LYS A 196 -11.36 21.97 35.68
CA LYS A 196 -11.91 22.45 36.95
C LYS A 196 -10.86 22.20 38.04
N GLY A 197 -10.59 23.23 38.83
CA GLY A 197 -9.69 23.14 39.98
C GLY A 197 -10.32 22.31 41.08
N LEU A 198 -9.50 21.84 42.02
CA LEU A 198 -9.92 21.03 43.16
C LEU A 198 -10.85 21.78 44.14
N ASP A 199 -11.09 23.07 43.90
CA ASP A 199 -11.96 23.95 44.69
C ASP A 199 -13.41 23.99 44.18
N ASP A 200 -13.72 23.28 43.07
CA ASP A 200 -15.07 23.17 42.48
C ASP A 200 -15.77 21.83 42.81
N PHE A 201 -15.42 21.21 43.95
CA PHE A 201 -16.13 20.07 44.56
C PHE A 201 -16.77 20.46 45.90
#